data_AF-A0A359G261-F1
#
_entry.id   AF-A0A359G261-F1
#
_cell.length_a   1.000
_cell.length_b   1.000
_cell.length_c   1.000
_cell.angle_alpha   90.00
_cell.angle_beta   90.00
_cell.angle_gamma   90.00
#
_symmetry.space_group_name_H-M   'P 1'
#
loop_
_entity.id
_entity.type
_entity.pdbx_description
1 polymer ?
#
loop_
_entity_poly.entity_id
_entity_poly.type
_entity_poly.pdbx_seq_one_letter_code
_entity_poly.pdbx_strand_id
1 'polypeptide(L)'
;MTHRHTLRSPLGPLTLTAADRALVRLDFGGTPDTDAPPTPLLREAARQIDEYFAGLRRQFSLPLAPDGTPFRQEVWRALEAIPHGATRSYAQIAAQVGRPRACRAVGAANHRNPLPILIPCHRVVGSDGTLTGYAGGVDTKRRLLALEGAVAAIPAELADYLAGEILPRYASFDRGHGTDHALAVAARSLDLAIGLGADPATALAVALYHDTGLAYGRERHHLDSGRILAADATLRRWFTPERIDTMRKAAEDHRASSERAPRSLYGRIVAEADRQIDPATILRRTIQYGLAHTPGLDREGHYARTLDHLERKYAEGGYLRLWIAGSENARRLDALRRLIADRERLRALFDALYEQETACGAAMNE
;
A
#
# COMPACT_ATOMS: atom_id res chain seq x y z
N MET A 1 13.98 -35.29 21.34
CA MET A 1 12.51 -35.03 21.32
C MET A 1 12.27 -33.68 20.66
N THR A 2 11.17 -33.52 19.92
CA THR A 2 10.82 -32.25 19.28
C THR A 2 9.75 -31.52 20.08
N HIS A 3 9.91 -30.22 20.30
CA HIS A 3 8.94 -29.35 20.96
C HIS A 3 8.47 -28.26 20.01
N ARG A 4 7.19 -27.90 20.10
CA ARG A 4 6.59 -26.85 19.28
C ARG A 4 6.00 -25.74 20.14
N HIS A 5 5.94 -24.55 19.59
CA HIS A 5 5.25 -23.42 20.18
C HIS A 5 4.76 -22.47 19.10
N THR A 6 3.47 -22.15 19.14
CA THR A 6 2.84 -21.20 18.22
C THR A 6 2.63 -19.86 18.90
N LEU A 7 3.17 -18.79 18.31
CA LEU A 7 2.99 -17.41 18.75
C LEU A 7 2.16 -16.60 17.77
N ARG A 8 1.53 -15.52 18.24
CA ARG A 8 0.85 -14.54 17.39
C ARG A 8 1.86 -13.52 16.89
N SER A 9 1.73 -13.09 15.64
CA SER A 9 2.57 -12.04 15.06
C SER A 9 1.77 -11.13 14.13
N PRO A 10 2.30 -9.96 13.73
CA PRO A 10 1.70 -9.13 12.68
C PRO A 10 1.48 -9.88 11.35
N LEU A 11 2.21 -10.96 11.09
CA LEU A 11 2.10 -11.79 9.89
C LEU A 11 1.07 -12.92 10.02
N GLY A 12 0.34 -12.98 11.14
CA GLY A 12 -0.47 -14.13 11.54
C GLY A 12 0.28 -15.06 12.51
N PRO A 13 -0.28 -16.23 12.83
CA PRO A 13 0.38 -17.21 13.69
C PRO A 13 1.72 -17.67 13.10
N LEU A 14 2.73 -17.86 13.94
CA LEU A 14 4.01 -18.46 13.58
C LEU A 14 4.25 -19.67 14.48
N THR A 15 4.60 -20.82 13.91
CA THR A 15 4.93 -22.01 14.70
C THR A 15 6.43 -22.27 14.69
N LEU A 16 7.04 -22.29 15.88
CA LEU A 16 8.43 -22.63 16.10
C LEU A 16 8.55 -24.12 16.45
N THR A 17 9.53 -24.81 15.85
CA THR A 17 9.90 -26.18 16.23
C THR A 17 11.35 -26.22 16.68
N ALA A 18 11.57 -26.76 17.88
CA ALA A 18 12.89 -27.04 18.43
C ALA A 18 13.13 -28.55 18.48
N ALA A 19 14.33 -28.97 18.11
CA ALA A 19 14.83 -30.32 18.36
C ALA A 19 16.11 -30.22 19.18
N ASP A 20 16.20 -31.01 20.24
CA ASP A 20 17.32 -31.01 21.17
C ASP A 20 17.60 -29.62 21.77
N ARG A 21 18.71 -28.97 21.38
CA ARG A 21 19.11 -27.64 21.88
C ARG A 21 19.07 -26.53 20.82
N ALA A 22 18.38 -26.74 19.68
CA ALA A 22 18.34 -25.78 18.58
C ALA A 22 16.95 -25.66 17.93
N LEU A 23 16.71 -24.49 17.31
CA LEU A 23 15.58 -24.29 16.41
C LEU A 23 15.87 -24.95 15.08
N VAL A 24 14.91 -25.73 14.59
CA VAL A 24 15.04 -26.49 13.34
C VAL A 24 14.03 -26.05 12.29
N ARG A 25 12.92 -25.42 12.71
CA ARG A 25 11.87 -24.97 11.79
C ARG A 25 11.07 -23.77 12.31
N LEU A 26 10.67 -22.89 11.40
CA LEU A 26 9.68 -21.84 11.60
C LEU A 26 8.66 -21.90 10.46
N ASP A 27 7.38 -22.13 10.80
CA ASP A 27 6.28 -22.19 9.84
C ASP A 27 5.35 -20.98 9.99
N PHE A 28 4.82 -20.50 8.86
CA PHE A 28 3.70 -19.56 8.85
C PHE A 28 2.39 -20.33 9.08
N GLY A 29 1.58 -19.87 10.04
CA GLY A 29 0.35 -20.53 10.48
C GLY A 29 0.56 -21.45 11.68
N GLY A 30 -0.48 -22.24 11.96
CA GLY A 30 -0.58 -23.14 13.12
C GLY A 30 -1.59 -22.65 14.16
N THR A 31 -1.98 -23.56 15.04
CA THR A 31 -2.86 -23.27 16.19
C THR A 31 -2.01 -23.14 17.47
N PRO A 32 -2.37 -22.25 18.40
CA PRO A 32 -1.75 -22.20 19.72
C PRO A 32 -1.80 -23.58 20.39
N ASP A 33 -0.63 -24.10 20.79
CA ASP A 33 -0.56 -25.32 21.61
C ASP A 33 -1.15 -25.00 23.00
N THR A 34 -2.23 -25.68 23.38
CA THR A 34 -2.89 -25.48 24.69
C THR A 34 -2.35 -26.39 25.78
N ASP A 35 -1.62 -27.45 25.43
CA ASP A 35 -1.47 -28.61 26.31
C ASP A 35 -0.06 -28.77 26.93
N ALA A 36 0.96 -28.04 26.46
CA ALA A 36 2.32 -28.10 27.01
C ALA A 36 3.01 -26.73 27.04
N PRO A 37 3.67 -26.36 28.16
CA PRO A 37 4.40 -25.11 28.24
C PRO A 37 5.62 -25.12 27.30
N PRO A 38 5.93 -23.99 26.63
CA PRO A 38 7.09 -23.89 25.75
C PRO A 38 8.39 -24.09 26.53
N THR A 39 9.34 -24.78 25.90
CA THR A 39 10.70 -24.95 26.45
C THR A 39 11.39 -23.58 26.63
N PRO A 40 12.44 -23.47 27.47
CA PRO A 40 13.19 -22.22 27.61
C PRO A 40 13.68 -21.63 26.27
N LEU A 41 14.12 -22.48 25.33
CA LEU A 41 14.54 -22.06 24.00
C LEU A 41 13.37 -21.48 23.18
N LEU A 42 12.20 -22.13 23.20
CA LEU A 42 11.03 -21.66 22.47
C LEU A 42 10.48 -20.34 23.04
N ARG A 43 10.55 -20.16 24.36
CA ARG A 43 10.21 -18.88 25.02
C ARG A 43 11.16 -17.76 24.61
N GLU A 44 12.46 -18.04 24.60
CA GLU A 44 13.46 -17.06 24.20
C GLU A 44 13.32 -16.70 22.71
N ALA A 45 13.06 -17.68 21.86
CA ALA A 45 12.79 -17.46 20.44
C ALA A 45 11.54 -16.59 20.21
N ALA A 46 10.45 -16.87 20.92
CA ALA A 46 9.23 -16.07 20.86
C ALA A 46 9.49 -14.62 21.28
N ARG A 47 10.18 -14.41 22.42
CA ARG A 47 10.57 -13.09 22.91
C ARG A 47 11.38 -12.29 21.88
N GLN A 48 12.39 -12.91 21.26
CA GLN A 48 13.19 -12.21 20.24
C GLN A 48 12.39 -11.90 18.97
N ILE A 49 11.45 -12.77 18.57
CA ILE A 49 10.58 -12.51 17.43
C ILE A 49 9.62 -11.35 17.73
N ASP A 50 9.08 -11.28 18.94
CA ASP A 50 8.25 -10.15 19.37
C ASP A 50 9.05 -8.83 19.35
N GLU A 51 10.28 -8.83 19.87
CA GLU A 51 11.18 -7.67 19.80
C GLU A 51 11.50 -7.25 18.36
N TYR A 52 11.68 -8.22 17.45
CA TYR A 52 11.92 -7.95 16.04
C TYR A 52 10.72 -7.26 15.40
N PHE A 53 9.50 -7.77 15.61
CA PHE A 53 8.29 -7.13 15.11
C PHE A 53 7.99 -5.79 15.77
N ALA A 54 8.46 -5.55 16.99
CA ALA A 54 8.40 -4.26 17.66
C ALA A 54 9.50 -3.28 17.21
N GLY A 55 10.41 -3.67 16.32
CA GLY A 55 11.54 -2.85 15.86
C GLY A 55 12.66 -2.67 16.89
N LEU A 56 12.61 -3.41 18.00
CA LEU A 56 13.58 -3.36 19.11
C LEU A 56 14.78 -4.28 18.86
N ARG A 57 14.68 -5.23 17.93
CA ARG A 57 15.74 -6.19 17.60
C ARG A 57 16.11 -6.16 16.12
N ARG A 58 17.43 -6.11 15.87
CA ARG A 58 17.99 -6.18 14.51
C ARG A 58 18.72 -7.50 14.20
N GLN A 59 19.08 -8.27 15.22
CA GLN A 59 19.80 -9.54 15.10
C GLN A 59 19.25 -10.58 16.06
N PHE A 60 19.08 -11.82 15.59
CA PHE A 60 18.71 -12.95 16.45
C PHE A 60 19.96 -13.60 17.05
N SER A 61 19.87 -13.95 18.33
CA SER A 61 20.88 -14.73 19.04
C SER A 61 20.24 -16.02 19.54
N LEU A 62 20.02 -16.95 18.60
CA LEU A 62 19.34 -18.22 18.84
C LEU A 62 20.16 -19.36 18.23
N PRO A 63 20.25 -20.53 18.89
CA PRO A 63 20.88 -21.70 18.30
C PRO A 63 20.00 -22.22 17.15
N LEU A 64 20.50 -22.15 15.92
CA LEU A 64 19.83 -22.65 14.71
C LEU A 64 20.52 -23.91 14.22
N ALA A 65 19.76 -24.94 13.90
CA ALA A 65 20.26 -26.19 13.31
C ALA A 65 19.36 -26.66 12.15
N PRO A 66 19.25 -25.88 11.06
CA PRO A 66 18.44 -26.27 9.91
C PRO A 66 19.02 -27.50 9.22
N ASP A 67 18.17 -28.50 8.95
CA ASP A 67 18.57 -29.68 8.16
C ASP A 67 18.60 -29.38 6.66
N GLY A 68 19.68 -29.76 5.98
CA GLY A 68 19.87 -29.50 4.56
C GLY A 68 21.21 -29.95 4.03
N THR A 69 21.33 -30.04 2.69
CA THR A 69 22.58 -30.42 2.03
C THR A 69 23.69 -29.41 2.32
N PRO A 70 24.99 -29.78 2.21
CA PRO A 70 26.11 -28.87 2.46
C PRO A 70 25.99 -27.54 1.69
N PHE A 71 25.57 -27.61 0.42
CA PHE A 71 25.33 -26.42 -0.40
C PHE A 71 24.19 -25.53 0.14
N ARG A 72 23.11 -26.11 0.67
CA ARG A 72 22.03 -25.30 1.27
C ARG A 72 22.50 -24.62 2.55
N GLN A 73 23.24 -25.34 3.40
CA GLN A 73 23.80 -24.77 4.62
C GLN A 73 24.77 -23.63 4.32
N GLU A 74 25.58 -23.76 3.26
CA GLU A 74 26.46 -22.69 2.78
C GLU A 74 25.66 -21.45 2.33
N VAL A 75 24.60 -21.65 1.53
CA VAL A 75 23.70 -20.56 1.14
C VAL A 75 23.04 -19.92 2.36
N TRP A 76 22.48 -20.70 3.28
CA TRP A 76 21.80 -20.17 4.48
C TRP A 76 22.74 -19.35 5.37
N ARG A 77 23.99 -19.78 5.54
CA ARG A 77 25.02 -18.98 6.21
C ARG A 77 25.28 -17.65 5.50
N ALA A 78 25.30 -17.64 4.16
CA ALA A 78 25.41 -16.40 3.39
C ALA A 78 24.18 -15.50 3.56
N LEU A 79 22.97 -16.07 3.72
CA LEU A 79 21.76 -15.31 4.01
C LEU A 79 21.81 -14.66 5.40
N GLU A 80 22.23 -15.40 6.43
CA GLU A 80 22.38 -14.89 7.80
C GLU A 80 23.33 -13.69 7.88
N ALA A 81 24.32 -13.62 6.99
CA ALA A 81 25.26 -12.51 6.90
C ALA A 81 24.66 -11.22 6.30
N ILE A 82 23.46 -11.25 5.71
CA ILE A 82 22.81 -10.05 5.16
C ILE A 82 22.30 -9.21 6.34
N PRO A 83 22.76 -7.96 6.54
CA PRO A 83 22.31 -7.12 7.66
C PRO A 83 20.81 -6.79 7.60
N HIS A 84 20.22 -6.50 8.76
CA HIS A 84 18.90 -5.92 8.85
C HIS A 84 18.81 -4.61 8.06
N GLY A 85 17.75 -4.43 7.27
CA GLY A 85 17.56 -3.24 6.44
C GLY A 85 18.33 -3.28 5.10
N ALA A 86 19.15 -4.31 4.88
CA ALA A 86 19.89 -4.48 3.64
C ALA A 86 19.29 -5.61 2.79
N THR A 87 19.50 -5.52 1.48
CA THR A 87 19.14 -6.58 0.52
C THR A 87 20.36 -7.07 -0.25
N ARG A 88 20.23 -8.26 -0.83
CA ARG A 88 21.18 -8.82 -1.81
C ARG A 88 20.44 -9.43 -2.99
N SER A 89 21.06 -9.45 -4.16
CA SER A 89 20.53 -10.20 -5.30
C SER A 89 20.94 -11.67 -5.23
N TYR A 90 20.19 -12.53 -5.91
CA TYR A 90 20.57 -13.94 -6.08
C TYR A 90 21.97 -14.10 -6.68
N ALA A 91 22.38 -13.19 -7.57
CA ALA A 91 23.71 -13.18 -8.16
C ALA A 91 24.80 -12.82 -7.15
N GLN A 92 24.53 -11.86 -6.26
CA GLN A 92 25.46 -11.50 -5.18
C GLN A 92 25.66 -12.65 -4.20
N ILE A 93 24.59 -13.35 -3.82
CA ILE A 93 24.71 -14.54 -2.96
C ILE A 93 25.47 -15.67 -3.67
N ALA A 94 25.19 -15.91 -4.95
CA ALA A 94 25.92 -16.90 -5.76
C ALA A 94 27.43 -16.61 -5.82
N ALA A 95 27.81 -15.34 -5.98
CA ALA A 95 29.20 -14.92 -5.92
C ALA A 95 29.80 -15.11 -4.52
N GLN A 96 29.06 -14.74 -3.47
CA GLN A 96 29.51 -14.86 -2.07
C GLN A 96 29.80 -16.31 -1.65
N VAL A 97 29.03 -17.29 -2.16
CA VAL A 97 29.29 -18.72 -1.92
C VAL A 97 30.28 -19.34 -2.90
N GLY A 98 31.05 -18.52 -3.63
CA GLY A 98 32.08 -18.99 -4.57
C GLY A 98 31.53 -19.68 -5.82
N ARG A 99 30.24 -19.52 -6.15
CA ARG A 99 29.59 -20.15 -7.30
C ARG A 99 28.81 -19.13 -8.16
N PRO A 100 29.47 -18.17 -8.83
CA PRO A 100 28.80 -17.06 -9.53
C PRO A 100 27.75 -17.48 -10.57
N ARG A 101 27.87 -18.68 -11.17
CA ARG A 101 26.91 -19.21 -12.16
C ARG A 101 25.71 -19.93 -11.54
N ALA A 102 25.64 -20.05 -10.21
CA ALA A 102 24.66 -20.89 -9.51
C ALA A 102 23.40 -20.14 -9.05
N CYS A 103 23.04 -19.00 -9.66
CA CYS A 103 21.90 -18.17 -9.26
C CYS A 103 20.59 -18.96 -9.10
N ARG A 104 20.28 -19.88 -10.03
CA ARG A 104 19.07 -20.73 -9.95
C ARG A 104 19.13 -21.69 -8.75
N ALA A 105 20.29 -22.28 -8.50
CA ALA A 105 20.49 -23.19 -7.37
C ALA A 105 20.41 -22.45 -6.03
N VAL A 106 20.95 -21.23 -5.96
CA VAL A 106 20.78 -20.32 -4.82
C VAL A 106 19.31 -19.99 -4.60
N GLY A 107 18.56 -19.66 -5.66
CA GLY A 107 17.12 -19.44 -5.58
C GLY A 107 16.36 -20.64 -4.99
N ALA A 108 16.69 -21.85 -5.43
CA ALA A 108 16.12 -23.09 -4.90
C ALA A 108 16.51 -23.33 -3.42
N ALA A 109 17.74 -23.03 -3.02
CA ALA A 109 18.19 -23.12 -1.63
C ALA A 109 17.52 -22.07 -0.72
N ASN A 110 17.34 -20.84 -1.22
CA ASN A 110 16.63 -19.76 -0.55
C ASN A 110 15.16 -20.14 -0.28
N HIS A 111 14.51 -20.77 -1.26
CA HIS A 111 13.13 -21.24 -1.13
C HIS A 111 12.98 -22.40 -0.13
N ARG A 112 14.02 -23.22 0.04
CA ARG A 112 14.04 -24.38 0.96
C ARG A 112 14.52 -24.02 2.38
N ASN A 113 14.63 -22.75 2.72
CA ASN A 113 14.98 -22.32 4.07
C ASN A 113 13.91 -22.77 5.08
N PRO A 114 14.24 -23.63 6.06
CA PRO A 114 13.28 -24.10 7.06
C PRO A 114 13.02 -23.10 8.20
N LEU A 115 13.84 -22.05 8.31
CA LEU A 115 13.78 -21.04 9.38
C LEU A 115 13.64 -19.64 8.77
N PRO A 116 12.55 -19.33 8.03
CA PRO A 116 12.31 -17.96 7.54
C PRO A 116 12.28 -16.95 8.70
N ILE A 117 12.52 -15.66 8.41
CA ILE A 117 12.72 -14.56 9.38
C ILE A 117 14.06 -14.69 10.13
N LEU A 118 14.32 -15.84 10.77
CA LEU A 118 15.56 -16.09 11.53
C LEU A 118 16.77 -16.21 10.59
N ILE A 119 16.62 -17.01 9.53
CA ILE A 119 17.50 -17.01 8.35
C ILE A 119 16.80 -16.12 7.32
N PRO A 120 17.34 -14.93 7.00
CA PRO A 120 16.58 -13.85 6.39
C PRO A 120 16.48 -13.99 4.86
N CYS A 121 15.84 -15.08 4.39
CA CYS A 121 15.62 -15.34 2.97
C CYS A 121 14.72 -14.31 2.26
N HIS A 122 13.99 -13.47 3.04
CA HIS A 122 13.24 -12.33 2.52
C HIS A 122 14.13 -11.18 2.04
N ARG A 123 15.38 -11.08 2.53
CA ARG A 123 16.35 -10.04 2.12
C ARG A 123 16.98 -10.29 0.76
N VAL A 124 16.70 -11.42 0.12
CA VAL A 124 17.18 -11.72 -1.24
C VAL A 124 16.15 -11.32 -2.29
N VAL A 125 16.52 -10.45 -3.21
CA VAL A 125 15.62 -9.89 -4.24
C VAL A 125 16.15 -10.12 -5.66
N GLY A 126 15.33 -9.90 -6.68
CA GLY A 126 15.80 -9.84 -8.06
C GLY A 126 16.81 -8.70 -8.24
N SER A 127 17.72 -8.79 -9.21
CA SER A 127 18.69 -7.71 -9.49
C SER A 127 18.00 -6.40 -9.94
N ASP A 128 16.77 -6.50 -10.41
CA ASP A 128 15.85 -5.42 -10.78
C ASP A 128 14.95 -4.96 -9.62
N GLY A 129 15.17 -5.47 -8.41
CA GLY A 129 14.33 -5.22 -7.24
C GLY A 129 13.03 -6.03 -7.21
N THR A 130 12.79 -6.94 -8.17
CA THR A 130 11.56 -7.73 -8.20
C THR A 130 11.51 -8.70 -7.01
N LEU A 131 10.39 -8.68 -6.29
CA LEU A 131 10.10 -9.61 -5.21
C LEU A 131 9.40 -10.85 -5.78
N THR A 132 10.11 -11.97 -5.81
CA THR A 132 9.55 -13.28 -6.17
C THR A 132 9.74 -14.26 -5.02
N GLY A 133 8.86 -15.28 -4.98
CA GLY A 133 9.00 -16.52 -4.21
C GLY A 133 9.34 -16.37 -2.72
N TYR A 134 8.39 -16.66 -1.84
CA TYR A 134 8.63 -16.69 -0.40
C TYR A 134 7.67 -17.68 0.27
N ALA A 135 8.13 -18.40 1.30
CA ALA A 135 7.35 -19.42 1.99
C ALA A 135 6.04 -18.87 2.58
N GLY A 136 6.08 -17.65 3.11
CA GLY A 136 4.89 -16.92 3.60
C GLY A 136 4.16 -16.10 2.54
N GLY A 137 4.50 -16.24 1.25
CA GLY A 137 3.99 -15.40 0.17
C GLY A 137 4.76 -14.09 -0.03
N VAL A 138 4.65 -13.51 -1.23
CA VAL A 138 5.38 -12.29 -1.61
C VAL A 138 4.99 -11.09 -0.73
N ASP A 139 3.73 -11.01 -0.31
CA ASP A 139 3.27 -9.93 0.57
C ASP A 139 3.95 -9.99 1.95
N THR A 140 4.17 -11.19 2.49
CA THR A 140 4.91 -11.36 3.74
C THR A 140 6.38 -10.93 3.61
N LYS A 141 7.06 -11.37 2.53
CA LYS A 141 8.44 -10.96 2.23
C LYS A 141 8.59 -9.44 2.21
N ARG A 142 7.64 -8.79 1.56
CA ARG A 142 7.58 -7.36 1.40
C ARG A 142 7.31 -6.62 2.71
N ARG A 143 6.38 -7.11 3.54
CA ARG A 143 6.12 -6.56 4.88
C ARG A 143 7.34 -6.64 5.80
N LEU A 144 8.09 -7.74 5.71
CA LEU A 144 9.36 -7.89 6.44
C LEU A 144 10.41 -6.89 5.94
N LEU A 145 10.56 -6.72 4.62
CA LEU A 145 11.46 -5.69 4.08
C LEU A 145 11.06 -4.28 4.53
N ALA A 146 9.77 -3.97 4.59
CA ALA A 146 9.27 -2.67 5.04
C ALA A 146 9.55 -2.43 6.53
N LEU A 147 9.27 -3.44 7.37
CA LEU A 147 9.59 -3.41 8.81
C LEU A 147 11.07 -3.10 9.04
N GLU A 148 11.94 -3.66 8.20
CA GLU A 148 13.37 -3.49 8.33
C GLU A 148 13.91 -2.16 7.76
N GLY A 149 13.06 -1.38 7.07
CA GLY A 149 13.48 -0.20 6.31
C GLY A 149 14.26 -0.54 5.03
N ALA A 150 14.14 -1.77 4.53
CA ALA A 150 14.81 -2.27 3.32
C ALA A 150 14.01 -2.03 2.03
N VAL A 151 12.77 -1.56 2.12
CA VAL A 151 12.02 -1.06 0.95
C VAL A 151 12.67 0.24 0.50
N ALA A 152 12.96 0.35 -0.80
CA ALA A 152 13.77 1.43 -1.34
C ALA A 152 13.36 2.80 -0.77
N ALA A 153 14.29 3.45 -0.08
CA ALA A 153 14.17 4.86 0.25
C ALA A 153 13.93 5.62 -1.06
N ILE A 154 13.01 6.59 -1.03
CA ILE A 154 12.79 7.47 -2.17
C ILE A 154 14.12 8.20 -2.42
N PRO A 155 14.74 8.06 -3.60
CA PRO A 155 15.98 8.78 -3.89
C PRO A 155 15.76 10.28 -3.73
N ALA A 156 16.68 10.98 -3.06
CA ALA A 156 16.55 12.41 -2.79
C ALA A 156 16.40 13.19 -4.11
N GLU A 157 17.17 12.81 -5.13
CA GLU A 157 17.12 13.44 -6.45
C GLU A 157 15.79 13.23 -7.17
N LEU A 158 15.10 12.10 -6.91
CA LEU A 158 13.75 11.88 -7.42
C LEU A 158 12.76 12.78 -6.69
N ALA A 159 12.84 12.86 -5.36
CA ALA A 159 11.96 13.71 -4.57
C ALA A 159 12.10 15.19 -4.96
N ASP A 160 13.35 15.68 -5.09
CA ASP A 160 13.65 17.04 -5.52
C ASP A 160 13.11 17.32 -6.92
N TYR A 161 13.29 16.38 -7.85
CA TYR A 161 12.74 16.49 -9.20
C TYR A 161 11.21 16.59 -9.20
N LEU A 162 10.54 15.69 -8.48
CA LEU A 162 9.07 15.69 -8.41
C LEU A 162 8.53 16.97 -7.77
N ALA A 163 9.19 17.46 -6.71
CA ALA A 163 8.82 18.70 -6.04
C ALA A 163 9.10 19.96 -6.90
N GLY A 164 10.19 19.96 -7.66
CA GLY A 164 10.61 21.10 -8.48
C GLY A 164 9.94 21.20 -9.85
N GLU A 165 9.61 20.07 -10.48
CA GLU A 165 9.19 20.04 -11.89
C GLU A 165 7.73 19.59 -12.10
N ILE A 166 7.22 18.77 -11.18
CA ILE A 166 5.88 18.15 -11.33
C ILE A 166 4.87 18.85 -10.44
N LEU A 167 5.17 19.00 -9.16
CA LEU A 167 4.27 19.64 -8.21
C LEU A 167 3.84 21.07 -8.62
N PRO A 168 4.71 21.95 -9.15
CA PRO A 168 4.30 23.30 -9.54
C PRO A 168 3.25 23.35 -10.65
N ARG A 169 3.07 22.26 -11.43
CA ARG A 169 2.04 22.16 -12.47
C ARG A 169 0.63 22.22 -11.90
N TYR A 170 0.47 21.88 -10.62
CA TYR A 170 -0.81 21.94 -9.92
C TYR A 170 -1.20 23.37 -9.48
N ALA A 171 -0.28 24.33 -9.54
CA ALA A 171 -0.52 25.70 -9.08
C ALA A 171 -1.63 26.41 -9.88
N SER A 172 -1.81 26.04 -11.15
CA SER A 172 -2.82 26.62 -12.03
C SER A 172 -4.17 25.89 -12.03
N PHE A 173 -4.30 24.78 -11.29
CA PHE A 173 -5.52 23.99 -11.26
C PHE A 173 -6.54 24.56 -10.28
N ASP A 174 -7.79 24.13 -10.41
CA ASP A 174 -8.86 24.60 -9.54
C ASP A 174 -8.65 24.17 -8.08
N ARG A 175 -9.40 24.81 -7.17
CA ARG A 175 -9.28 24.61 -5.71
C ARG A 175 -9.42 23.15 -5.26
N GLY A 176 -10.08 22.29 -6.06
CA GLY A 176 -10.22 20.87 -5.76
C GLY A 176 -9.00 20.02 -6.13
N HIS A 177 -8.13 20.53 -7.00
CA HIS A 177 -7.03 19.79 -7.62
C HIS A 177 -5.71 20.58 -7.59
N GLY A 178 -5.55 21.48 -6.60
CA GLY A 178 -4.34 22.29 -6.43
C GLY A 178 -3.18 21.53 -5.77
N THR A 179 -2.12 22.25 -5.43
CA THR A 179 -0.89 21.70 -4.83
C THR A 179 -1.16 20.93 -3.53
N ASP A 180 -2.01 21.47 -2.65
CA ASP A 180 -2.36 20.82 -1.38
C ASP A 180 -3.07 19.47 -1.58
N HIS A 181 -3.91 19.38 -2.61
CA HIS A 181 -4.56 18.13 -2.97
C HIS A 181 -3.52 17.09 -3.42
N ALA A 182 -2.61 17.46 -4.33
CA ALA A 182 -1.55 16.57 -4.81
C ALA A 182 -0.67 16.05 -3.65
N LEU A 183 -0.28 16.93 -2.73
CA LEU A 183 0.48 16.57 -1.53
C LEU A 183 -0.29 15.62 -0.61
N ALA A 184 -1.59 15.87 -0.39
CA ALA A 184 -2.43 15.00 0.41
C ALA A 184 -2.60 13.60 -0.22
N VAL A 185 -2.70 13.53 -1.56
CA VAL A 185 -2.75 12.25 -2.29
C VAL A 185 -1.41 11.53 -2.23
N ALA A 186 -0.29 12.26 -2.34
CA ALA A 186 1.06 11.71 -2.22
C ALA A 186 1.30 11.11 -0.83
N ALA A 187 0.99 11.83 0.25
CA ALA A 187 1.13 11.35 1.62
C ALA A 187 0.33 10.06 1.86
N ARG A 188 -0.96 10.06 1.50
CA ARG A 188 -1.83 8.87 1.63
C ARG A 188 -1.35 7.70 0.75
N SER A 189 -0.84 7.99 -0.45
CA SER A 189 -0.27 6.97 -1.34
C SER A 189 0.97 6.32 -0.73
N LEU A 190 1.82 7.10 -0.05
CA LEU A 190 2.98 6.58 0.66
C LEU A 190 2.58 5.69 1.84
N ASP A 191 1.62 6.11 2.66
CA ASP A 191 1.13 5.30 3.78
C ASP A 191 0.54 3.97 3.31
N LEU A 192 -0.29 4.01 2.26
CA LEU A 192 -0.84 2.81 1.63
C LEU A 192 0.26 1.95 1.01
N ALA A 193 1.24 2.57 0.34
CA ALA A 193 2.37 1.84 -0.22
C ALA A 193 3.17 1.14 0.86
N ILE A 194 3.46 1.76 2.00
CA ILE A 194 4.15 1.13 3.13
C ILE A 194 3.33 -0.04 3.68
N GLY A 195 2.04 0.17 3.95
CA GLY A 195 1.16 -0.85 4.52
C GLY A 195 0.96 -2.07 3.60
N LEU A 196 0.91 -1.84 2.29
CA LEU A 196 0.83 -2.88 1.25
C LEU A 196 2.21 -3.36 0.79
N GLY A 197 3.26 -2.70 1.26
CA GLY A 197 4.67 -2.82 0.92
C GLY A 197 5.06 -2.51 -0.54
N ALA A 198 4.23 -1.76 -1.27
CA ALA A 198 4.56 -1.29 -2.60
C ALA A 198 5.79 -0.37 -2.57
N ASP A 199 6.47 -0.22 -3.71
CA ASP A 199 7.65 0.67 -3.82
C ASP A 199 7.24 2.14 -3.60
N PRO A 200 7.74 2.83 -2.55
CA PRO A 200 7.35 4.19 -2.21
C PRO A 200 7.73 5.20 -3.29
N ALA A 201 8.86 5.02 -3.97
CA ALA A 201 9.28 5.89 -5.07
C ALA A 201 8.28 5.83 -6.24
N THR A 202 7.88 4.62 -6.64
CA THR A 202 6.85 4.42 -7.66
C THR A 202 5.51 5.01 -7.22
N ALA A 203 5.09 4.78 -5.97
CA ALA A 203 3.83 5.30 -5.45
C ALA A 203 3.80 6.83 -5.40
N LEU A 204 4.89 7.47 -4.95
CA LEU A 204 5.03 8.92 -4.93
C LEU A 204 4.96 9.52 -6.33
N ALA A 205 5.71 8.96 -7.29
CA ALA A 205 5.69 9.44 -8.66
C ALA A 205 4.30 9.29 -9.29
N VAL A 206 3.62 8.15 -9.15
CA VAL A 206 2.23 7.99 -9.63
C VAL A 206 1.30 9.02 -9.01
N ALA A 207 1.38 9.21 -7.69
CA ALA A 207 0.54 10.17 -6.98
C ALA A 207 0.76 11.61 -7.45
N LEU A 208 2.01 12.03 -7.69
CA LEU A 208 2.29 13.40 -8.15
C LEU A 208 2.00 13.62 -9.64
N TYR A 209 1.92 12.57 -10.46
CA TYR A 209 1.53 12.70 -11.86
C TYR A 209 0.03 12.55 -12.11
N HIS A 210 -0.75 11.99 -11.17
CA HIS A 210 -2.09 11.46 -11.44
C HIS A 210 -3.07 12.46 -12.11
N ASP A 211 -2.91 13.74 -11.82
CA ASP A 211 -3.79 14.83 -12.24
C ASP A 211 -3.10 15.88 -13.12
N THR A 212 -1.85 15.64 -13.51
CA THR A 212 -1.09 16.55 -14.40
C THR A 212 -1.79 16.78 -15.75
N GLY A 213 -2.61 15.83 -16.20
CA GLY A 213 -3.42 15.94 -17.40
C GLY A 213 -4.56 16.95 -17.31
N LEU A 214 -4.88 17.50 -16.13
CA LEU A 214 -5.86 18.59 -16.00
C LEU A 214 -5.48 19.83 -16.80
N ALA A 215 -4.20 19.99 -17.14
CA ALA A 215 -3.70 21.00 -18.08
C ALA A 215 -4.40 20.94 -19.45
N TYR A 216 -4.97 19.80 -19.83
CA TYR A 216 -5.69 19.59 -21.09
C TYR A 216 -7.21 19.42 -20.90
N GLY A 217 -7.71 19.66 -19.69
CA GLY A 217 -9.14 19.58 -19.35
C GLY A 217 -9.55 18.30 -18.63
N ARG A 218 -10.73 18.35 -17.99
CA ARG A 218 -11.20 17.33 -17.05
C ARG A 218 -11.68 16.03 -17.67
N GLU A 219 -12.15 16.03 -18.92
CA GLU A 219 -12.80 14.82 -19.47
C GLU A 219 -11.82 13.64 -19.59
N ARG A 220 -10.59 13.93 -20.02
CA ARG A 220 -9.55 12.93 -20.33
C ARG A 220 -8.27 13.09 -19.50
N HIS A 221 -8.27 13.93 -18.46
CA HIS A 221 -7.09 14.21 -17.63
C HIS A 221 -6.32 12.95 -17.21
N HIS A 222 -6.98 11.90 -16.73
CA HIS A 222 -6.36 10.62 -16.38
C HIS A 222 -5.53 9.99 -17.51
N LEU A 223 -6.01 10.04 -18.77
CA LEU A 223 -5.27 9.55 -19.94
C LEU A 223 -4.10 10.47 -20.28
N ASP A 224 -4.31 11.78 -20.20
CA ASP A 224 -3.27 12.77 -20.44
C ASP A 224 -2.17 12.74 -19.36
N SER A 225 -2.52 12.51 -18.10
CA SER A 225 -1.58 12.27 -16.99
C SER A 225 -0.70 11.05 -17.28
N GLY A 226 -1.30 9.95 -17.75
CA GLY A 226 -0.56 8.78 -18.20
C GLY A 226 0.40 9.11 -19.34
N ARG A 227 -0.06 9.87 -20.34
CA ARG A 227 0.77 10.32 -21.48
C ARG A 227 1.94 11.21 -21.02
N ILE A 228 1.69 12.18 -20.14
CA ILE A 228 2.72 13.07 -19.57
C ILE A 228 3.77 12.24 -18.84
N LEU A 229 3.34 11.33 -17.96
CA LEU A 229 4.22 10.45 -17.20
C LEU A 229 5.09 9.59 -18.13
N ALA A 230 4.48 8.95 -19.12
CA ALA A 230 5.20 8.08 -20.05
C ALA A 230 6.19 8.83 -20.97
N ALA A 231 5.88 10.08 -21.30
CA ALA A 231 6.74 10.94 -22.12
C ALA A 231 7.93 11.52 -21.33
N ASP A 232 7.91 11.44 -20.00
CA ASP A 232 8.95 12.00 -19.16
C ASP A 232 10.24 11.16 -19.20
N ALA A 233 11.19 11.58 -20.02
CA ALA A 233 12.46 10.90 -20.16
C ALA A 233 13.31 10.95 -18.87
N THR A 234 13.06 11.92 -17.97
CA THR A 234 13.81 12.09 -16.71
C THR A 234 13.57 10.91 -15.77
N LEU A 235 12.34 10.39 -15.75
CA LEU A 235 11.97 9.24 -14.93
C LEU A 235 12.81 7.98 -15.21
N ARG A 236 13.41 7.87 -16.40
CA ARG A 236 14.30 6.75 -16.78
C ARG A 236 15.60 6.70 -15.97
N ARG A 237 15.94 7.78 -15.25
CA ARG A 237 17.05 7.79 -14.29
C ARG A 237 16.79 6.87 -13.09
N TRP A 238 15.53 6.65 -12.73
CA TRP A 238 15.13 5.90 -11.53
C TRP A 238 14.26 4.67 -11.84
N PHE A 239 13.57 4.64 -12.98
CA PHE A 239 12.59 3.61 -13.31
C PHE A 239 12.87 2.95 -14.66
N THR A 240 12.66 1.64 -14.74
CA THR A 240 12.74 0.90 -16.01
C THR A 240 11.55 1.24 -16.92
N PRO A 241 11.64 1.01 -18.24
CA PRO A 241 10.51 1.19 -19.16
C PRO A 241 9.24 0.44 -18.74
N GLU A 242 9.37 -0.78 -18.22
CA GLU A 242 8.25 -1.60 -17.74
C GLU A 242 7.60 -0.99 -16.48
N ARG A 243 8.42 -0.40 -15.61
CA ARG A 243 7.94 0.31 -14.42
C ARG A 243 7.20 1.58 -14.83
N ILE A 244 7.74 2.36 -15.77
CA ILE A 244 7.08 3.55 -16.31
C ILE A 244 5.74 3.19 -16.96
N ASP A 245 5.66 2.09 -17.71
CA ASP A 245 4.39 1.61 -18.25
C ASP A 245 3.37 1.22 -17.16
N THR A 246 3.84 0.61 -16.07
CA THR A 246 3.00 0.32 -14.88
C THR A 246 2.47 1.60 -14.25
N MET A 247 3.32 2.64 -14.14
CA MET A 247 2.97 3.95 -13.58
C MET A 247 1.98 4.70 -14.47
N ARG A 248 2.19 4.68 -15.80
CA ARG A 248 1.25 5.22 -16.79
C ARG A 248 -0.14 4.61 -16.62
N LYS A 249 -0.21 3.27 -16.59
CA LYS A 249 -1.47 2.55 -16.38
C LYS A 249 -2.12 2.91 -15.04
N ALA A 250 -1.33 3.09 -14.00
CA ALA A 250 -1.82 3.51 -12.68
C ALA A 250 -2.46 4.91 -12.72
N ALA A 251 -1.83 5.87 -13.37
CA ALA A 251 -2.38 7.22 -13.56
C ALA A 251 -3.68 7.19 -14.40
N GLU A 252 -3.74 6.38 -15.45
CA GLU A 252 -4.96 6.21 -16.26
C GLU A 252 -6.12 5.59 -15.47
N ASP A 253 -5.81 4.71 -14.51
CA ASP A 253 -6.81 3.94 -13.76
C ASP A 253 -7.26 4.62 -12.45
N HIS A 254 -6.72 5.79 -12.09
CA HIS A 254 -6.94 6.38 -10.76
C HIS A 254 -8.40 6.82 -10.53
N ARG A 255 -9.13 7.11 -11.61
CA ARG A 255 -10.42 7.80 -11.57
C ARG A 255 -11.41 7.11 -10.64
N ALA A 256 -11.91 7.86 -9.65
CA ALA A 256 -12.78 7.33 -8.60
C ALA A 256 -14.08 6.68 -9.12
N SER A 257 -14.57 7.11 -10.28
CA SER A 257 -15.79 6.62 -10.95
C SER A 257 -15.57 5.44 -11.88
N SER A 258 -14.36 4.89 -11.98
CA SER A 258 -14.12 3.69 -12.79
C SER A 258 -14.82 2.47 -12.18
N GLU A 259 -15.64 1.79 -12.98
CA GLU A 259 -16.25 0.50 -12.62
C GLU A 259 -15.24 -0.64 -12.69
N ARG A 260 -14.14 -0.45 -13.43
CA ARG A 260 -13.10 -1.46 -13.65
C ARG A 260 -12.01 -1.34 -12.60
N ALA A 261 -11.53 -2.49 -12.15
CA ALA A 261 -10.39 -2.59 -11.25
C ALA A 261 -9.14 -2.01 -11.92
N PRO A 262 -8.34 -1.20 -11.20
CA PRO A 262 -7.05 -0.76 -11.69
C PRO A 262 -6.13 -1.93 -12.05
N ARG A 263 -5.40 -1.78 -13.15
CA ARG A 263 -4.52 -2.81 -13.75
C ARG A 263 -3.29 -3.13 -12.90
N SER A 264 -2.93 -2.26 -11.96
CA SER A 264 -1.75 -2.41 -11.10
C SER A 264 -2.05 -2.08 -9.64
N LEU A 265 -1.19 -2.56 -8.74
CA LEU A 265 -1.24 -2.20 -7.31
C LEU A 265 -1.14 -0.67 -7.12
N TYR A 266 -0.28 0.00 -7.88
CA TYR A 266 -0.14 1.46 -7.81
C TYR A 266 -1.40 2.18 -8.28
N GLY A 267 -2.12 1.65 -9.28
CA GLY A 267 -3.42 2.17 -9.70
C GLY A 267 -4.45 2.07 -8.56
N ARG A 268 -4.46 0.96 -7.81
CA ARG A 268 -5.32 0.82 -6.62
C ARG A 268 -4.93 1.80 -5.52
N ILE A 269 -3.63 1.97 -5.27
CA ILE A 269 -3.11 2.91 -4.27
C ILE A 269 -3.55 4.33 -4.59
N VAL A 270 -3.26 4.82 -5.80
CA VAL A 270 -3.59 6.22 -6.16
C VAL A 270 -5.10 6.43 -6.23
N ALA A 271 -5.87 5.48 -6.75
CA ALA A 271 -7.33 5.57 -6.75
C ALA A 271 -7.91 5.61 -5.33
N GLU A 272 -7.31 4.88 -4.40
CA GLU A 272 -7.72 4.89 -3.00
C GLU A 272 -7.29 6.19 -2.29
N ALA A 273 -6.06 6.67 -2.55
CA ALA A 273 -5.52 7.87 -1.96
C ALA A 273 -6.20 9.14 -2.45
N ASP A 274 -6.61 9.19 -3.72
CA ASP A 274 -7.35 10.32 -4.30
C ASP A 274 -8.77 10.45 -3.71
N ARG A 275 -9.41 9.32 -3.37
CA ARG A 275 -10.76 9.33 -2.79
C ARG A 275 -10.77 9.99 -1.42
N GLN A 276 -11.62 11.00 -1.28
CA GLN A 276 -11.99 11.58 0.01
C GLN A 276 -13.46 11.22 0.32
N ILE A 277 -13.66 10.26 1.22
CA ILE A 277 -15.00 9.90 1.69
C ILE A 277 -15.25 10.64 3.00
N ASP A 278 -15.83 11.83 2.88
CA ASP A 278 -16.30 12.63 4.01
C ASP A 278 -17.77 13.00 3.76
N PRO A 279 -18.71 12.56 4.62
CA PRO A 279 -20.13 12.79 4.38
C PRO A 279 -20.49 14.27 4.20
N ALA A 280 -19.99 15.16 5.06
CA ALA A 280 -20.32 16.58 4.98
C ALA A 280 -19.80 17.21 3.68
N THR A 281 -18.57 16.89 3.29
CA THR A 281 -17.96 17.36 2.03
C THR A 281 -18.70 16.82 0.81
N ILE A 282 -19.08 15.53 0.81
CA ILE A 282 -19.84 14.92 -0.29
C ILE A 282 -21.22 15.57 -0.41
N LEU A 283 -21.95 15.75 0.69
CA LEU A 283 -23.25 16.42 0.67
C LEU A 283 -23.12 17.86 0.18
N ARG A 284 -22.18 18.63 0.73
CA ARG A 284 -21.95 20.03 0.35
C ARG A 284 -21.66 20.18 -1.15
N ARG A 285 -20.74 19.38 -1.69
CA ARG A 285 -20.41 19.37 -3.13
C ARG A 285 -21.61 18.97 -3.98
N THR A 286 -22.41 18.02 -3.50
CA THR A 286 -23.63 17.61 -4.19
C THR A 286 -24.64 18.75 -4.19
N ILE A 287 -24.88 19.42 -3.06
CA ILE A 287 -25.77 20.58 -2.96
C ILE A 287 -25.33 21.70 -3.91
N GLN A 288 -24.05 22.11 -3.85
CA GLN A 288 -23.47 23.15 -4.71
C GLN A 288 -23.65 22.84 -6.20
N TYR A 289 -23.41 21.59 -6.61
CA TYR A 289 -23.65 21.16 -7.98
C TYR A 289 -25.12 21.33 -8.38
N GLY A 290 -26.04 20.96 -7.49
CA GLY A 290 -27.48 21.11 -7.71
C GLY A 290 -27.88 22.56 -7.90
N LEU A 291 -27.47 23.44 -6.98
CA LEU A 291 -27.76 24.86 -7.06
C LEU A 291 -27.25 25.48 -8.37
N ALA A 292 -26.07 25.05 -8.84
CA ALA A 292 -25.49 25.56 -10.09
C ALA A 292 -26.17 25.03 -11.38
N HIS A 293 -26.67 23.78 -11.40
CA HIS A 293 -27.14 23.13 -12.63
C HIS A 293 -28.66 22.95 -12.70
N THR A 294 -29.35 23.04 -11.57
CA THR A 294 -30.81 22.91 -11.46
C THR A 294 -31.38 23.94 -10.50
N PRO A 295 -31.18 25.26 -10.75
CA PRO A 295 -31.53 26.32 -9.79
C PRO A 295 -33.04 26.49 -9.55
N GLY A 296 -33.88 25.94 -10.44
CA GLY A 296 -35.35 26.02 -10.33
C GLY A 296 -35.98 24.98 -9.38
N LEU A 297 -35.18 24.11 -8.76
CA LEU A 297 -35.69 23.17 -7.77
C LEU A 297 -35.88 23.87 -6.43
N ASP A 298 -36.96 23.51 -5.74
CA ASP A 298 -37.11 23.85 -4.34
C ASP A 298 -36.20 22.97 -3.46
N ARG A 299 -36.23 23.21 -2.15
CA ARG A 299 -35.41 22.47 -1.19
C ARG A 299 -35.66 20.96 -1.27
N GLU A 300 -36.91 20.53 -1.42
CA GLU A 300 -37.27 19.11 -1.55
C GLU A 300 -36.70 18.49 -2.84
N GLY A 301 -36.78 19.20 -3.95
CA GLY A 301 -36.17 18.77 -5.22
C GLY A 301 -34.65 18.62 -5.10
N HIS A 302 -33.97 19.56 -4.43
CA HIS A 302 -32.54 19.45 -4.17
C HIS A 302 -32.20 18.29 -3.21
N TYR A 303 -33.03 18.02 -2.21
CA TYR A 303 -32.89 16.87 -1.32
C TYR A 303 -33.04 15.56 -2.09
N ALA A 304 -34.12 15.39 -2.86
CA ALA A 304 -34.38 14.20 -3.66
C ALA A 304 -33.24 13.87 -4.63
N ARG A 305 -32.71 14.89 -5.32
CA ARG A 305 -31.57 14.74 -6.22
C ARG A 305 -30.27 14.37 -5.49
N THR A 306 -30.06 14.94 -4.30
CA THR A 306 -28.90 14.60 -3.46
C THR A 306 -29.00 13.15 -2.97
N LEU A 307 -30.20 12.71 -2.58
CA LEU A 307 -30.48 11.35 -2.17
C LEU A 307 -30.21 10.36 -3.30
N ASP A 308 -30.77 10.59 -4.49
CA ASP A 308 -30.55 9.74 -5.67
C ASP A 308 -29.06 9.61 -6.01
N HIS A 309 -28.32 10.73 -5.96
CA HIS A 309 -26.88 10.70 -6.18
C HIS A 309 -26.15 9.82 -5.16
N LEU A 310 -26.49 9.98 -3.88
CA LEU A 310 -25.87 9.21 -2.79
C LEU A 310 -26.17 7.71 -2.91
N GLU A 311 -27.41 7.36 -3.22
CA GLU A 311 -27.85 5.97 -3.38
C GLU A 311 -27.16 5.29 -4.55
N ARG A 312 -27.20 5.91 -5.73
CA ARG A 312 -26.62 5.33 -6.93
C ARG A 312 -25.12 5.12 -6.81
N LYS A 313 -24.43 6.03 -6.11
CA LYS A 313 -22.96 6.03 -6.02
C LYS A 313 -22.44 5.28 -4.79
N TYR A 314 -22.91 5.61 -3.60
CA TYR A 314 -22.26 5.23 -2.33
C TYR A 314 -23.01 4.18 -1.51
N ALA A 315 -24.34 4.03 -1.69
CA ALA A 315 -25.11 3.06 -0.93
C ALA A 315 -24.70 1.61 -1.24
N GLU A 316 -25.28 0.66 -0.50
CA GLU A 316 -25.10 -0.75 -0.79
C GLU A 316 -25.59 -1.07 -2.21
N GLY A 317 -24.75 -1.73 -3.02
CA GLY A 317 -25.01 -1.94 -4.44
C GLY A 317 -24.75 -0.74 -5.37
N GLY A 318 -24.46 0.46 -4.84
CA GLY A 318 -24.06 1.63 -5.63
C GLY A 318 -22.76 1.40 -6.41
N TYR A 319 -22.45 2.21 -7.42
CA TYR A 319 -21.36 1.91 -8.37
C TYR A 319 -19.94 2.22 -7.85
N LEU A 320 -19.77 2.91 -6.71
CA LEU A 320 -18.43 3.12 -6.14
C LEU A 320 -17.78 1.78 -5.79
N ARG A 321 -16.51 1.61 -6.17
CA ARG A 321 -15.69 0.45 -5.85
C ARG A 321 -14.42 0.89 -5.13
N LEU A 322 -14.12 0.24 -4.00
CA LEU A 322 -12.83 0.35 -3.31
C LEU A 322 -12.05 -0.93 -3.57
N TRP A 323 -10.75 -0.79 -3.84
CA TRP A 323 -9.91 -1.89 -4.33
C TRP A 323 -8.89 -2.37 -3.30
N ILE A 324 -8.84 -1.72 -2.14
CA ILE A 324 -7.98 -2.06 -1.00
C ILE A 324 -8.90 -2.36 0.19
N ALA A 325 -8.94 -3.63 0.60
CA ALA A 325 -9.75 -4.06 1.73
C ALA A 325 -9.23 -3.48 3.06
N GLY A 326 -10.13 -3.07 3.95
CA GLY A 326 -9.78 -2.56 5.28
C GLY A 326 -9.14 -1.16 5.29
N SER A 327 -9.17 -0.43 4.17
CA SER A 327 -8.68 0.94 4.10
C SER A 327 -9.48 1.90 5.01
N GLU A 328 -8.94 3.09 5.27
CA GLU A 328 -9.70 4.16 5.94
C GLU A 328 -10.95 4.54 5.16
N ASN A 329 -10.86 4.60 3.82
CA ASN A 329 -12.00 4.89 2.95
C ASN A 329 -13.06 3.78 3.01
N ALA A 330 -12.70 2.51 3.21
CA ALA A 330 -13.69 1.46 3.45
C ALA A 330 -14.50 1.73 4.74
N ARG A 331 -13.81 2.09 5.83
CA ARG A 331 -14.47 2.46 7.11
C ARG A 331 -15.34 3.71 6.95
N ARG A 332 -14.87 4.71 6.21
CA ARG A 332 -15.62 5.95 5.91
C ARG A 332 -16.83 5.68 5.01
N LEU A 333 -16.71 4.78 4.04
CA LEU A 333 -17.81 4.36 3.17
C LEU A 333 -18.89 3.65 3.99
N ASP A 334 -18.51 2.77 4.91
CA ASP A 334 -19.47 2.12 5.81
C ASP A 334 -20.19 3.15 6.70
N ALA A 335 -19.48 4.16 7.18
CA ALA A 335 -20.10 5.26 7.94
C ALA A 335 -21.06 6.08 7.07
N LEU A 336 -20.68 6.39 5.82
CA LEU A 336 -21.56 7.07 4.86
C LEU A 336 -22.79 6.23 4.52
N ARG A 337 -22.65 4.91 4.34
CA ARG A 337 -23.77 4.00 4.09
C ARG A 337 -24.76 3.95 5.26
N ARG A 338 -24.25 3.93 6.49
CA ARG A 338 -25.09 4.07 7.70
C ARG A 338 -25.85 5.40 7.71
N LEU A 339 -25.19 6.50 7.34
CA LEU A 339 -25.86 7.80 7.20
C LEU A 339 -26.93 7.77 6.10
N ILE A 340 -26.65 7.17 4.94
CA ILE A 340 -27.62 7.07 3.84
C ILE A 340 -28.86 6.27 4.26
N ALA A 341 -28.67 5.20 5.04
CA ALA A 341 -29.78 4.40 5.58
C ALA A 341 -30.60 5.15 6.64
N ASP A 342 -29.97 6.02 7.42
CA ASP A 342 -30.61 6.88 8.43
C ASP A 342 -31.16 8.17 7.77
N ARG A 343 -32.37 8.07 7.21
CA ARG A 343 -32.98 9.16 6.43
C ARG A 343 -33.23 10.43 7.24
N GLU A 344 -33.55 10.30 8.52
CA GLU A 344 -33.78 11.44 9.40
C GLU A 344 -32.48 12.23 9.61
N ARG A 345 -31.39 11.52 9.95
CA ARG A 345 -30.10 12.16 10.15
C ARG A 345 -29.50 12.72 8.87
N LEU A 346 -29.66 12.01 7.75
CA LEU A 346 -29.23 12.50 6.44
C LEU A 346 -29.97 13.78 6.08
N ARG A 347 -31.29 13.83 6.31
CA ARG A 347 -32.13 14.99 6.05
C ARG A 347 -31.70 16.18 6.90
N ALA A 348 -31.50 15.98 8.21
CA ALA A 348 -31.04 17.04 9.10
C ALA A 348 -29.68 17.63 8.66
N LEU A 349 -28.73 16.78 8.26
CA LEU A 349 -27.44 17.23 7.76
C LEU A 349 -27.57 17.97 6.42
N PHE A 350 -28.42 17.48 5.51
CA PHE A 350 -28.70 18.16 4.26
C PHE A 350 -29.27 19.55 4.50
N ASP A 351 -30.30 19.69 5.34
CA ASP A 351 -30.97 20.97 5.59
C ASP A 351 -29.99 22.01 6.15
N ALA A 352 -29.17 21.61 7.13
CA ALA A 352 -28.15 22.48 7.72
C ALA A 352 -27.10 22.94 6.68
N LEU A 353 -26.64 22.05 5.81
CA LEU A 353 -25.68 22.39 4.75
C LEU A 353 -26.31 23.22 3.64
N TYR A 354 -27.55 22.91 3.26
CA TYR A 354 -28.29 23.63 2.23
C TYR A 354 -28.50 25.08 2.65
N GLU A 355 -28.92 25.31 3.89
CA GLU A 355 -29.10 26.66 4.45
C GLU A 355 -27.79 27.47 4.41
N GLN A 356 -26.67 26.86 4.80
CA GLN A 356 -25.34 27.50 4.73
C GLN A 356 -24.97 27.91 3.30
N GLU A 357 -25.18 27.02 2.32
CA GLU A 357 -24.82 27.30 0.92
C GLU A 357 -25.74 28.36 0.29
N THR A 358 -27.04 28.36 0.63
CA THR A 358 -27.97 29.37 0.11
C THR A 358 -27.85 30.74 0.79
N ALA A 359 -27.48 30.78 2.08
CA ALA A 359 -27.24 32.04 2.80
C ALA A 359 -25.98 32.75 2.28
N CYS A 360 -24.93 32.00 1.94
CA CYS A 360 -23.69 32.56 1.40
C CYS A 360 -23.89 33.17 -0.02
N GLY A 361 -24.79 32.60 -0.82
CA GLY A 361 -25.15 33.14 -2.15
C GLY A 361 -25.96 34.43 -2.12
N ALA A 362 -26.70 34.70 -1.02
CA ALA A 362 -27.47 35.93 -0.87
C ALA A 362 -26.61 37.14 -0.49
N ALA A 363 -25.56 36.95 0.33
CA ALA A 363 -24.68 38.01 0.81
C ALA A 363 -23.64 38.53 -0.21
N MET A 364 -23.52 37.91 -1.38
CA MET A 364 -22.61 38.37 -2.46
C MET A 364 -23.35 39.12 -3.59
N ASN A 365 -24.68 39.21 -3.52
CA ASN A 365 -25.51 39.91 -4.50
C ASN A 365 -26.15 41.20 -3.94
N GLU A 366 -25.74 41.62 -2.74
CA GLU A 366 -25.91 42.97 -2.17
C GLU A 366 -24.58 43.71 -2.26
#